data_AF-A0A4R5U4T5-F1
#
_entry.id   AF-A0A4R5U4T5-F1
#
_cell.length_a   1.000
_cell.length_b   1.000
_cell.length_c   1.000
_cell.angle_alpha   90.00
_cell.angle_beta   90.00
_cell.angle_gamma   90.00
#
_symmetry.space_group_name_H-M   'P 1'
#
loop_
_entity.id
_entity.type
_entity.pdbx_description
1 polymer ?
#
loop_
_entity_poly.entity_id
_entity_poly.type
_entity_poly.pdbx_seq_one_letter_code
_entity_poly.pdbx_strand_id
1 'polypeptide(L)'
;MRRRVGLVLGPLLFALVYWLPALTGLDDAPRAVLAVTLWVATWWITEAMPIPATSLMPIFLLPITGGADERTATMAYGNPIVFMYMGGFTIALAIQKWNLHKRIAMAILSMVGAGGQRITLGVILATAFLSMWISNAATALMMLPIGLALIEEIRDKQIYDEVSLKRFAKGLLLSIAYAASIGGLATLIGSVPNAVFAAVSAQSLGRPVSFAQWFFFAAPLTALLLAVLYVYMTRIKFRVRPVQEIGSDFAREQLHRLGPMAFEEKAVLAIFAVVGTLWIGSGFLPEAWRLSDTSISMIGAVSLFLLPARKGRGRLMAWPDMKALPWGLLLLFGGGLSLAAAFESSGLTQWFGTLLGGLQVLPLVLIVVALSAIVLFMTEIMSNTAVSNMLIPVGIGLALGIGADPHTIMAVIALSASCAFMLPISTPPNAAVFSADIITIDDMVRAGFWMNIAAVLLVSAFVLVWQPVAMAG
;
A
#
# COMPACT_ATOMS: atom_id res chain seq x y z
N MET A 1 6.09 -20.02 16.49
CA MET A 1 6.30 -21.20 15.62
C MET A 1 6.76 -20.81 14.22
N ARG A 2 6.01 -19.97 13.48
CA ARG A 2 6.35 -19.51 12.11
C ARG A 2 7.80 -19.04 11.91
N ARG A 3 8.30 -18.13 12.77
CA ARG A 3 9.69 -17.63 12.69
C ARG A 3 10.75 -18.73 12.78
N ARG A 4 10.58 -19.67 13.72
CA ARG A 4 11.53 -20.79 13.93
C ARG A 4 11.52 -21.75 12.74
N VAL A 5 10.35 -22.03 12.17
CA VAL A 5 10.22 -22.83 10.94
C VAL A 5 10.92 -22.12 9.79
N GLY A 6 10.70 -20.81 9.62
CA GLY A 6 11.34 -20.01 8.57
C GLY A 6 12.87 -19.99 8.65
N LEU A 7 13.43 -19.88 9.85
CA LEU A 7 14.89 -19.89 10.06
C LEU A 7 15.57 -21.16 9.52
N VAL A 8 14.87 -22.30 9.54
CA VAL A 8 15.39 -23.57 9.00
C VAL A 8 14.96 -23.75 7.55
N LEU A 9 13.70 -23.46 7.22
CA LEU A 9 13.11 -23.71 5.92
C LEU A 9 13.78 -22.89 4.81
N GLY A 10 14.11 -21.61 5.06
CA GLY A 10 14.75 -20.76 4.07
C GLY A 10 16.10 -21.30 3.57
N PRO A 11 17.09 -21.51 4.47
CA PRO A 11 18.36 -22.13 4.12
C PRO A 11 18.23 -23.53 3.53
N LEU A 12 17.26 -24.32 4.00
CA LEU A 12 17.01 -25.67 3.49
C LEU A 12 16.51 -25.65 2.04
N LEU A 13 15.55 -24.78 1.71
CA LEU A 13 15.07 -24.60 0.33
C LEU A 13 16.18 -24.09 -0.59
N PHE A 14 17.02 -23.16 -0.09
CA PHE A 14 18.20 -22.71 -0.80
C PHE A 14 19.15 -23.87 -1.12
N ALA A 15 19.56 -24.63 -0.11
CA ALA A 15 20.49 -25.74 -0.28
C ALA A 15 19.94 -26.82 -1.23
N LEU A 16 18.65 -27.12 -1.10
CA LEU A 16 17.95 -28.08 -1.95
C LEU A 16 18.01 -27.64 -3.42
N VAL A 17 17.63 -26.40 -3.74
CA VAL A 17 17.57 -25.93 -5.13
C VAL A 17 18.96 -25.67 -5.69
N TYR A 18 19.88 -25.11 -4.91
CA TYR A 18 21.21 -24.74 -5.38
C TYR A 18 22.07 -25.97 -5.71
N TRP A 19 22.06 -27.00 -4.85
CA TRP A 19 22.91 -28.19 -4.97
C TRP A 19 22.26 -29.38 -5.69
N LEU A 20 20.95 -29.36 -5.97
CA LEU A 20 20.27 -30.42 -6.73
C LEU A 20 19.75 -29.87 -8.07
N PRO A 21 20.62 -29.75 -9.10
CA PRO A 21 20.23 -29.28 -10.43
C PRO A 21 19.04 -30.04 -11.03
N ALA A 22 18.95 -31.34 -10.75
CA ALA A 22 17.91 -32.24 -11.25
C ALA A 22 16.48 -31.82 -10.85
N LEU A 23 16.30 -31.01 -9.81
CA LEU A 23 14.97 -30.57 -9.38
C LEU A 23 14.34 -29.52 -10.31
N THR A 24 15.16 -28.73 -11.00
CA THR A 24 14.70 -27.58 -11.78
C THR A 24 15.11 -27.64 -13.24
N GLY A 25 16.21 -28.34 -13.56
CA GLY A 25 16.80 -28.33 -14.90
C GLY A 25 17.37 -26.97 -15.29
N LEU A 26 17.58 -26.07 -14.33
CA LEU A 26 18.13 -24.74 -14.55
C LEU A 26 19.66 -24.74 -14.62
N ASP A 27 20.18 -23.88 -15.51
CA ASP A 27 21.59 -23.49 -15.53
C ASP A 27 22.01 -22.81 -14.21
N ASP A 28 23.32 -22.71 -13.97
CA ASP A 28 23.85 -22.32 -12.67
C ASP A 28 23.39 -20.94 -12.18
N ALA A 29 23.42 -19.92 -13.05
CA ALA A 29 23.00 -18.57 -12.70
C ALA A 29 21.50 -18.47 -12.33
N PRO A 30 20.53 -18.89 -13.18
CA PRO A 30 19.11 -18.81 -12.82
C PRO A 30 18.75 -19.74 -11.66
N ARG A 31 19.44 -20.87 -11.50
CA ARG A 31 19.29 -21.75 -10.33
C ARG A 31 19.73 -21.06 -9.04
N ALA A 32 20.86 -20.36 -9.06
CA ALA A 32 21.36 -19.57 -7.94
C ALA A 32 20.37 -18.46 -7.55
N VAL A 33 19.87 -17.69 -8.53
CA VAL A 33 18.87 -16.65 -8.28
C VAL A 33 17.59 -17.23 -7.69
N LEU A 34 17.09 -18.35 -8.21
CA LEU A 34 15.91 -19.02 -7.66
C LEU A 34 16.14 -19.48 -6.21
N ALA A 35 17.30 -20.09 -5.92
CA ALA A 35 17.64 -20.53 -4.57
C ALA A 35 17.69 -19.35 -3.58
N VAL A 36 18.39 -18.26 -3.93
CA VAL A 36 18.46 -17.04 -3.10
C VAL A 36 17.07 -16.47 -2.88
N THR A 37 16.25 -16.42 -3.93
CA THR A 37 14.88 -15.91 -3.86
C THR A 37 14.03 -16.74 -2.91
N LEU A 38 14.10 -18.07 -2.98
CA LEU A 38 13.34 -18.95 -2.07
C LEU A 38 13.72 -18.72 -0.61
N TRP A 39 15.00 -18.48 -0.31
CA TRP A 39 15.42 -18.14 1.04
C TRP A 39 14.84 -16.80 1.47
N VAL A 40 15.09 -15.74 0.71
CA VAL A 40 14.66 -14.37 1.02
C VAL A 40 13.14 -14.29 1.13
N ALA A 41 12.40 -14.87 0.19
CA ALA A 41 10.95 -14.92 0.20
C ALA A 41 10.41 -15.71 1.40
N THR A 42 10.99 -16.86 1.72
CA THR A 42 10.60 -17.63 2.92
C THR A 42 10.77 -16.79 4.17
N TRP A 43 11.86 -16.02 4.29
CA TRP A 43 12.12 -15.17 5.45
C TRP A 43 11.26 -13.90 5.49
N TRP A 44 10.88 -13.34 4.34
CA TRP A 44 9.86 -12.28 4.27
C TRP A 44 8.47 -12.77 4.70
N ILE A 45 8.07 -13.97 4.26
CA ILE A 45 6.77 -14.56 4.58
C ILE A 45 6.67 -14.97 6.05
N THR A 46 7.72 -15.63 6.55
CA THR A 46 7.73 -16.16 7.93
C THR A 46 8.19 -15.15 8.97
N GLU A 47 8.71 -14.00 8.52
CA GLU A 47 9.41 -13.00 9.34
C GLU A 47 10.48 -13.64 10.24
N ALA A 48 11.23 -14.60 9.71
CA ALA A 48 12.28 -15.32 10.44
C ALA A 48 13.34 -14.37 11.01
N MET A 49 13.62 -13.29 10.27
CA MET A 49 14.49 -12.18 10.62
C MET A 49 13.77 -10.87 10.25
N PRO A 50 14.07 -9.71 10.88
CA PRO A 50 13.46 -8.45 10.50
C PRO A 50 13.55 -8.21 9.00
N ILE A 51 12.42 -7.86 8.38
CA ILE A 51 12.29 -7.68 6.93
C ILE A 51 13.41 -6.80 6.34
N PRO A 52 13.86 -5.69 6.97
CA PRO A 52 14.95 -4.88 6.44
C PRO A 52 16.28 -5.62 6.36
N ALA A 53 16.60 -6.45 7.36
CA ALA A 53 17.82 -7.25 7.37
C ALA A 53 17.75 -8.35 6.30
N THR A 54 16.59 -8.99 6.14
CA THR A 54 16.39 -10.00 5.09
C THR A 54 16.54 -9.38 3.71
N SER A 55 16.08 -8.13 3.58
CA SER A 55 16.19 -7.37 2.34
C SER A 55 17.60 -6.92 2.00
N LEU A 56 18.58 -7.05 2.90
CA LEU A 56 20.00 -6.82 2.60
C LEU A 56 20.71 -8.09 2.11
N MET A 57 20.10 -9.27 2.28
CA MET A 57 20.72 -10.54 1.92
C MET A 57 21.07 -10.68 0.43
N PRO A 58 20.25 -10.20 -0.52
CA PRO A 58 20.59 -10.27 -1.95
C PRO A 58 21.95 -9.64 -2.30
N ILE A 59 22.37 -8.59 -1.57
CA ILE A 59 23.65 -7.88 -1.80
C ILE A 59 24.85 -8.83 -1.80
N PHE A 60 24.88 -9.79 -0.87
CA PHE A 60 26.00 -10.71 -0.73
C PHE A 60 25.67 -12.12 -1.25
N LEU A 61 24.42 -12.56 -1.15
CA LEU A 61 24.06 -13.90 -1.61
C LEU A 61 24.14 -14.04 -3.13
N LEU A 62 23.70 -13.03 -3.90
CA LEU A 62 23.71 -13.12 -5.36
C LEU A 62 25.14 -13.20 -5.93
N PRO A 63 26.11 -12.37 -5.49
CA PRO A 63 27.49 -12.48 -5.98
C PRO A 63 28.20 -13.76 -5.52
N ILE A 64 28.01 -14.18 -4.26
CA ILE A 64 28.67 -15.38 -3.72
C ILE A 64 28.21 -16.65 -4.45
N THR A 65 26.94 -16.70 -4.85
CA THR A 65 26.36 -17.87 -5.52
C THR A 65 26.51 -17.83 -7.05
N GLY A 66 27.05 -16.74 -7.60
CA GLY A 66 27.16 -16.55 -9.05
C GLY A 66 25.83 -16.25 -9.75
N GLY A 67 24.77 -15.88 -9.00
CA GLY A 67 23.47 -15.55 -9.57
C GLY A 67 23.43 -14.18 -10.25
N ALA A 68 24.14 -13.19 -9.71
CA ALA A 68 24.34 -11.87 -10.32
C ALA A 68 25.61 -11.22 -9.77
N ASP A 69 26.17 -10.24 -10.48
CA ASP A 69 27.35 -9.50 -10.01
C ASP A 69 27.00 -8.49 -8.89
N GLU A 70 28.02 -8.06 -8.13
CA GLU A 70 27.86 -7.14 -7.00
C GLU A 70 27.24 -5.80 -7.44
N ARG A 71 27.58 -5.33 -8.65
CA ARG A 71 27.04 -4.09 -9.20
C ARG A 71 25.54 -4.20 -9.42
N THR A 72 25.06 -5.27 -10.05
CA THR A 72 23.62 -5.50 -10.26
C THR A 72 22.90 -5.62 -8.92
N ALA A 73 23.49 -6.35 -7.95
CA ALA A 73 22.87 -6.53 -6.65
C ALA A 73 22.74 -5.21 -5.87
N THR A 74 23.77 -4.36 -5.87
CA THR A 74 23.82 -3.13 -5.06
C THR A 74 23.15 -1.92 -5.71
N MET A 75 23.23 -1.75 -7.04
CA MET A 75 22.63 -0.60 -7.74
C MET A 75 21.11 -0.50 -7.55
N ALA A 76 20.44 -1.63 -7.34
CA ALA A 76 19.00 -1.70 -7.12
C ALA A 76 18.54 -0.90 -5.87
N TYR A 77 19.39 -0.76 -4.84
CA TYR A 77 19.07 0.00 -3.63
C TYR A 77 19.13 1.52 -3.86
N GLY A 78 19.84 1.96 -4.90
CA GLY A 78 19.94 3.36 -5.33
C GLY A 78 18.87 3.77 -6.35
N ASN A 79 17.83 2.96 -6.57
CA ASN A 79 16.81 3.24 -7.58
C ASN A 79 16.06 4.56 -7.30
N PRO A 80 15.78 5.40 -8.33
CA PRO A 80 15.07 6.67 -8.16
C PRO A 80 13.74 6.58 -7.40
N ILE A 81 13.02 5.46 -7.50
CA ILE A 81 11.75 5.27 -6.79
C ILE A 81 11.97 5.17 -5.28
N VAL A 82 13.07 4.58 -4.80
CA VAL A 82 13.40 4.56 -3.36
C VAL A 82 13.48 5.98 -2.81
N PHE A 83 14.13 6.89 -3.54
CA PHE A 83 14.23 8.31 -3.16
C PHE A 83 12.91 9.06 -3.32
N MET A 84 12.09 8.73 -4.32
CA MET A 84 10.73 9.28 -4.43
C MET A 84 9.90 8.96 -3.18
N TYR A 85 9.96 7.73 -2.66
CA TYR A 85 9.29 7.33 -1.42
C TYR A 85 9.89 7.97 -0.19
N MET A 86 11.23 8.08 -0.12
CA MET A 86 11.90 8.79 0.96
C MET A 86 11.36 10.21 1.11
N GLY A 87 11.28 10.97 0.01
CA GLY A 87 10.76 12.33 0.04
C GLY A 87 9.27 12.39 0.41
N GLY A 88 8.46 11.47 -0.12
CA GLY A 88 7.03 11.36 0.19
C GLY A 88 6.77 11.08 1.67
N PHE A 89 7.52 10.14 2.26
CA PHE A 89 7.45 9.84 3.68
C PHE A 89 7.95 11.00 4.55
N THR A 90 8.97 11.74 4.13
CA THR A 90 9.38 12.96 4.85
C THR A 90 8.27 14.01 4.87
N ILE A 91 7.56 14.21 3.76
CA ILE A 91 6.40 15.12 3.70
C ILE A 91 5.28 14.60 4.60
N ALA A 92 4.98 13.29 4.57
CA ALA A 92 4.00 12.67 5.46
C ALA A 92 4.37 12.88 6.94
N LEU A 93 5.64 12.68 7.32
CA LEU A 93 6.11 12.94 8.69
C LEU A 93 5.90 14.41 9.10
N ALA A 94 6.10 15.37 8.20
CA ALA A 94 5.81 16.78 8.49
C ALA A 94 4.31 17.04 8.72
N ILE A 95 3.44 16.43 7.91
CA ILE A 95 1.97 16.49 8.10
C ILE A 95 1.57 15.93 9.47
N GLN A 96 2.26 14.87 9.91
CA GLN A 96 2.03 14.26 11.22
C GLN A 96 2.54 15.14 12.36
N LYS A 97 3.80 15.59 12.29
CA LYS A 97 4.47 16.42 13.29
C LYS A 97 3.68 17.69 13.63
N TRP A 98 3.12 18.34 12.61
CA TRP A 98 2.36 19.58 12.78
C TRP A 98 0.85 19.37 12.96
N ASN A 99 0.40 18.13 13.16
CA ASN A 99 -1.02 17.77 13.35
C ASN A 99 -1.95 18.19 12.20
N LEU A 100 -1.43 18.49 11.02
CA LEU A 100 -2.20 18.93 9.86
C LEU A 100 -3.23 17.87 9.42
N HIS A 101 -2.89 16.58 9.56
CA HIS A 101 -3.79 15.46 9.30
C HIS A 101 -5.12 15.55 10.08
N LYS A 102 -5.11 15.99 11.35
CA LYS A 102 -6.34 16.15 12.16
C LYS A 102 -7.25 17.21 11.57
N ARG A 103 -6.68 18.33 11.13
CA ARG A 103 -7.44 19.42 10.50
C ARG A 103 -8.04 18.98 9.17
N ILE A 104 -7.27 18.26 8.34
CA ILE A 104 -7.75 17.69 7.08
C ILE A 104 -8.93 16.74 7.35
N ALA A 105 -8.78 15.81 8.31
CA ALA A 105 -9.83 14.87 8.67
C ALA A 105 -11.11 15.58 9.14
N MET A 106 -11.00 16.53 10.06
CA MET A 106 -12.14 17.29 10.57
C MET A 106 -12.79 18.15 9.49
N ALA A 107 -12.01 18.76 8.58
CA ALA A 107 -12.55 19.50 7.45
C ALA A 107 -13.39 18.60 6.54
N ILE A 108 -12.90 17.41 6.18
CA ILE A 108 -13.66 16.44 5.37
C ILE A 108 -14.94 16.00 6.09
N LEU A 109 -14.85 15.64 7.37
CA LEU A 109 -16.00 15.26 8.18
C LEU A 109 -17.05 16.38 8.26
N SER A 110 -16.62 17.63 8.38
CA SER A 110 -17.51 18.79 8.45
C SER A 110 -18.25 19.10 7.14
N MET A 111 -17.70 18.67 5.99
CA MET A 111 -18.33 18.86 4.67
C MET A 111 -19.44 17.86 4.38
N VAL A 112 -19.34 16.62 4.88
CA VAL A 112 -20.33 15.56 4.61
C VAL A 112 -21.60 15.75 5.45
N GLY A 113 -21.50 16.41 6.62
CA GLY A 113 -22.63 16.76 7.49
C GLY A 113 -23.07 15.64 8.43
N ALA A 114 -24.21 15.85 9.10
CA ALA A 114 -24.72 14.94 10.13
C ALA A 114 -25.66 13.84 9.64
N GLY A 115 -25.62 12.72 10.35
CA GLY A 115 -26.34 11.48 10.07
C GLY A 115 -25.41 10.28 10.21
N GLY A 116 -25.81 9.13 10.79
CA GLY A 116 -24.86 8.04 11.03
C GLY A 116 -24.21 7.52 9.77
N GLN A 117 -25.01 7.40 8.70
CA GLN A 117 -24.51 7.04 7.38
C GLN A 117 -23.58 8.12 6.81
N ARG A 118 -23.85 9.41 7.06
CA ARG A 118 -23.00 10.53 6.60
C ARG A 118 -21.70 10.62 7.40
N ILE A 119 -21.73 10.32 8.70
CA ILE A 119 -20.54 10.23 9.55
C ILE A 119 -19.65 9.08 9.06
N THR A 120 -20.22 7.90 8.81
CA THR A 120 -19.45 6.78 8.23
C THR A 120 -18.85 7.15 6.88
N LEU A 121 -19.59 7.83 6.01
CA LEU A 121 -19.06 8.33 4.73
C LEU A 121 -17.91 9.31 4.94
N GLY A 122 -18.06 10.30 5.83
CA GLY A 122 -17.02 11.27 6.14
C GLY A 122 -15.76 10.61 6.71
N VAL A 123 -15.92 9.59 7.56
CA VAL A 123 -14.79 8.81 8.08
C VAL A 123 -14.12 8.00 6.96
N ILE A 124 -14.89 7.34 6.09
CA ILE A 124 -14.34 6.61 4.93
C ILE A 124 -13.53 7.56 4.03
N LEU A 125 -14.10 8.71 3.66
CA LEU A 125 -13.45 9.68 2.77
C LEU A 125 -12.22 10.30 3.43
N ALA A 126 -12.30 10.71 4.69
CA ALA A 126 -11.17 11.28 5.42
C ALA A 126 -10.02 10.28 5.58
N THR A 127 -10.36 9.04 5.96
CA THR A 127 -9.38 7.97 6.14
C THR A 127 -8.73 7.61 4.80
N ALA A 128 -9.51 7.41 3.75
CA ALA A 128 -8.98 7.08 2.44
C ALA A 128 -8.08 8.19 1.89
N PHE A 129 -8.52 9.46 1.99
CA PHE A 129 -7.72 10.60 1.55
C PHE A 129 -6.39 10.70 2.29
N LEU A 130 -6.37 10.57 3.62
CA LEU A 130 -5.12 10.56 4.38
C LEU A 130 -4.21 9.40 3.96
N SER A 131 -4.78 8.22 3.70
CA SER A 131 -4.04 7.02 3.28
C SER A 131 -3.45 7.10 1.88
N MET A 132 -3.90 8.04 1.04
CA MET A 132 -3.25 8.30 -0.25
C MET A 132 -1.85 8.90 -0.09
N TRP A 133 -1.54 9.50 1.07
CA TRP A 133 -0.32 10.28 1.26
C TRP A 133 0.51 9.80 2.45
N ILE A 134 -0.15 9.18 3.41
CA ILE A 134 0.40 8.63 4.64
C ILE A 134 0.26 7.10 4.55
N SER A 135 1.13 6.36 5.24
CA SER A 135 1.01 4.90 5.28
C SER A 135 -0.33 4.45 5.88
N ASN A 136 -0.90 3.37 5.32
CA ASN A 136 -2.17 2.79 5.77
C ASN A 136 -2.22 2.57 7.30
N ALA A 137 -1.12 2.04 7.85
CA ALA A 137 -0.96 1.78 9.28
C ALA A 137 -1.10 3.06 10.13
N ALA A 138 -0.36 4.11 9.76
CA ALA A 138 -0.38 5.36 10.50
C ALA A 138 -1.73 6.06 10.36
N THR A 139 -2.34 6.03 9.17
CA THR A 139 -3.66 6.59 8.92
C THR A 139 -4.72 5.94 9.81
N ALA A 140 -4.76 4.61 9.90
CA ALA A 140 -5.71 3.90 10.75
C ALA A 140 -5.52 4.24 12.24
N LEU A 141 -4.27 4.27 12.73
CA LEU A 141 -3.96 4.67 14.10
C LEU A 141 -4.34 6.13 14.41
N MET A 142 -4.23 7.03 13.43
CA MET A 142 -4.64 8.43 13.57
C MET A 142 -6.16 8.62 13.57
N MET A 143 -6.86 7.82 12.77
CA MET A 143 -8.32 7.86 12.66
C MET A 143 -9.01 7.12 13.81
N LEU A 144 -8.35 6.14 14.44
CA LEU A 144 -8.94 5.36 15.53
C LEU A 144 -9.42 6.24 16.71
N PRO A 145 -8.61 7.13 17.31
CA PRO A 145 -9.09 8.01 18.37
C PRO A 145 -10.25 8.90 17.94
N ILE A 146 -10.26 9.35 16.67
CA ILE A 146 -11.36 10.14 16.10
C ILE A 146 -12.65 9.30 16.01
N GLY A 147 -12.52 8.06 15.53
CA GLY A 147 -13.63 7.11 15.46
C GLY A 147 -14.21 6.78 16.84
N LEU A 148 -13.35 6.57 17.84
CA LEU A 148 -13.77 6.35 19.22
C LEU A 148 -14.50 7.56 19.80
N ALA A 149 -13.94 8.77 19.64
CA ALA A 149 -14.61 10.00 20.07
C ALA A 149 -15.98 10.20 19.43
N LEU A 150 -16.14 9.84 18.15
CA LEU A 150 -17.45 9.84 17.46
C LEU A 150 -18.44 8.83 18.05
N ILE A 151 -17.98 7.64 18.42
CA ILE A 151 -18.81 6.61 19.04
C ILE A 151 -19.28 7.06 20.42
N GLU A 152 -18.39 7.66 21.22
CA GLU A 152 -18.74 8.18 22.55
C GLU A 152 -19.74 9.34 22.46
N GLU A 153 -19.52 10.29 21.56
CA GLU A 153 -20.45 11.40 21.33
C GLU A 153 -21.87 10.92 20.99
N ILE A 154 -21.96 9.89 20.13
CA ILE A 154 -23.24 9.30 19.71
C ILE A 154 -23.93 8.58 20.87
N ARG A 155 -23.15 7.94 21.75
CA ARG A 155 -23.65 7.30 22.98
C ARG A 155 -24.19 8.35 23.95
N ASP A 156 -23.43 9.40 24.22
CA ASP A 156 -23.77 10.43 25.20
C ASP A 156 -25.01 11.22 24.79
N LYS A 157 -25.16 11.48 23.48
CA LYS A 157 -26.35 12.10 22.90
C LYS A 157 -27.54 11.13 22.69
N GLN A 158 -27.39 9.85 23.05
CA GLN A 158 -28.43 8.81 22.93
C GLN A 158 -29.09 8.74 21.54
N ILE A 159 -28.27 8.92 20.49
CA ILE A 159 -28.74 8.99 19.10
C ILE A 159 -29.23 7.62 18.61
N TYR A 160 -28.64 6.55 19.15
CA TYR A 160 -28.95 5.15 18.83
C TYR A 160 -29.35 4.38 20.09
N ASP A 161 -30.24 3.41 19.92
CA ASP A 161 -30.41 2.34 20.91
C ASP A 161 -29.12 1.51 21.06
N GLU A 162 -28.97 0.80 22.18
CA GLU A 162 -27.80 -0.04 22.49
C GLU A 162 -27.41 -1.02 21.36
N VAL A 163 -28.38 -1.60 20.65
CA VAL A 163 -28.11 -2.55 19.57
C VAL A 163 -27.59 -1.81 18.34
N SER A 164 -28.21 -0.69 17.98
CA SER A 164 -27.77 0.17 16.87
C SER A 164 -26.41 0.81 17.15
N LEU A 165 -26.12 1.21 18.40
CA LEU A 165 -24.84 1.76 18.82
C LEU A 165 -23.71 0.74 18.63
N LYS A 166 -23.90 -0.50 19.08
CA LYS A 166 -22.91 -1.59 18.88
C LYS A 166 -22.66 -1.87 17.41
N ARG A 167 -23.70 -1.86 16.57
CA ARG A 167 -23.55 -2.03 15.12
C ARG A 167 -22.83 -0.86 14.47
N PHE A 168 -23.17 0.37 14.87
CA PHE A 168 -22.51 1.58 14.39
C PHE A 168 -21.02 1.56 14.73
N ALA A 169 -20.66 1.27 15.99
CA ALA A 169 -19.30 1.25 16.47
C ALA A 169 -18.43 0.24 15.68
N LYS A 170 -18.93 -1.00 15.52
CA LYS A 170 -18.25 -2.03 14.71
C LYS A 170 -18.11 -1.60 13.25
N GLY A 171 -19.19 -1.09 12.65
CA GLY A 171 -19.19 -0.65 11.25
C GLY A 171 -18.24 0.53 11.01
N LEU A 172 -18.18 1.50 11.92
CA LEU A 172 -17.30 2.66 11.83
C LEU A 172 -15.83 2.26 11.92
N LEU A 173 -15.47 1.43 12.90
CA LEU A 173 -14.10 0.97 13.11
C LEU A 173 -13.62 0.10 11.92
N LEU A 174 -14.44 -0.83 11.43
CA LEU A 174 -14.11 -1.60 10.23
C LEU A 174 -13.98 -0.71 8.99
N SER A 175 -14.82 0.33 8.87
CA SER A 175 -14.72 1.31 7.78
C SER A 175 -13.40 2.07 7.83
N ILE A 176 -12.87 2.41 9.00
CA ILE A 176 -11.53 3.03 9.13
C ILE A 176 -10.46 2.07 8.59
N ALA A 177 -10.43 0.82 9.05
CA ALA A 177 -9.40 -0.13 8.62
C ALA A 177 -9.44 -0.38 7.09
N TYR A 178 -10.64 -0.62 6.55
CA TYR A 178 -10.79 -0.93 5.13
C TYR A 178 -10.56 0.30 4.25
N ALA A 179 -11.03 1.48 4.66
CA ALA A 179 -10.79 2.72 3.92
C ALA A 179 -9.31 3.12 3.91
N ALA A 180 -8.54 2.83 4.98
CA ALA A 180 -7.10 3.02 4.98
C ALA A 180 -6.42 2.13 3.92
N SER A 181 -6.72 0.83 3.91
CA SER A 181 -6.16 -0.09 2.91
C SER A 181 -6.57 0.26 1.48
N ILE A 182 -7.86 0.56 1.24
CA ILE A 182 -8.38 0.93 -0.08
C ILE A 182 -7.81 2.29 -0.53
N GLY A 183 -7.75 3.29 0.35
CA GLY A 183 -7.23 4.62 0.02
C GLY A 183 -5.77 4.58 -0.46
N GLY A 184 -4.96 3.70 0.12
CA GLY A 184 -3.57 3.50 -0.29
C GLY A 184 -3.37 2.96 -1.71
N LEU A 185 -4.42 2.47 -2.38
CA LEU A 185 -4.35 2.03 -3.77
C LEU A 185 -4.17 3.19 -4.76
N ALA A 186 -4.74 4.37 -4.46
CA ALA A 186 -4.90 5.44 -5.45
C ALA A 186 -3.59 6.10 -5.91
N THR A 187 -2.57 6.13 -5.07
CA THR A 187 -1.29 6.80 -5.36
C THR A 187 -0.16 5.80 -5.26
N LEU A 188 0.98 6.11 -5.89
CA LEU A 188 2.18 5.29 -5.68
C LEU A 188 2.52 5.25 -4.19
N ILE A 189 2.64 6.40 -3.54
CA ILE A 189 3.16 6.50 -2.16
C ILE A 189 2.26 5.82 -1.10
N GLY A 190 0.95 5.71 -1.36
CA GLY A 190 -0.02 5.20 -0.39
C GLY A 190 0.24 3.76 0.05
N SER A 191 0.67 2.88 -0.86
CA SER A 191 0.90 1.47 -0.55
C SER A 191 2.17 0.93 -1.19
N VAL A 192 2.76 -0.04 -0.49
CA VAL A 192 4.03 -0.66 -0.87
C VAL A 192 3.96 -1.43 -2.20
N PRO A 193 2.92 -2.25 -2.47
CA PRO A 193 2.81 -2.97 -3.73
C PRO A 193 2.83 -2.05 -4.97
N ASN A 194 2.27 -0.84 -4.86
CA ASN A 194 2.26 0.16 -5.93
C ASN A 194 3.69 0.63 -6.26
N ALA A 195 4.53 0.78 -5.23
CA ALA A 195 5.94 1.12 -5.36
C ALA A 195 6.71 0.05 -6.13
N VAL A 196 6.51 -1.21 -5.71
CA VAL A 196 7.17 -2.37 -6.28
C VAL A 196 6.77 -2.50 -7.75
N PHE A 197 5.48 -2.32 -8.06
CA PHE A 197 4.99 -2.26 -9.43
C PHE A 197 5.75 -1.22 -10.26
N ALA A 198 5.78 0.05 -9.81
CA ALA A 198 6.40 1.12 -10.58
C ALA A 198 7.91 0.89 -10.75
N ALA A 199 8.57 0.36 -9.72
CA ALA A 199 10.00 0.16 -9.72
C ALA A 199 10.43 -1.02 -10.60
N VAL A 200 9.72 -2.15 -10.49
CA VAL A 200 9.94 -3.30 -11.36
C VAL A 200 9.58 -2.97 -12.82
N SER A 201 8.52 -2.19 -13.05
CA SER A 201 8.14 -1.73 -14.39
C SER A 201 9.24 -0.88 -15.05
N ALA A 202 9.80 0.06 -14.30
CA ALA A 202 10.90 0.89 -14.80
C ALA A 202 12.18 0.07 -15.03
N GLN A 203 12.50 -0.85 -14.11
CA GLN A 203 13.75 -1.60 -14.13
C GLN A 203 13.75 -2.75 -15.14
N SER A 204 12.72 -3.60 -15.10
CA SER A 204 12.69 -4.87 -15.84
C SER A 204 11.92 -4.82 -17.16
N LEU A 205 11.09 -3.79 -17.38
CA LEU A 205 10.35 -3.63 -18.63
C LEU A 205 10.82 -2.41 -19.44
N GLY A 206 11.67 -1.55 -18.86
CA GLY A 206 12.04 -0.26 -19.47
C GLY A 206 10.85 0.68 -19.68
N ARG A 207 9.72 0.44 -19.00
CA ARG A 207 8.46 1.18 -19.12
C ARG A 207 8.17 1.88 -17.79
N PRO A 208 8.78 3.04 -17.50
CA PRO A 208 8.56 3.73 -16.24
C PRO A 208 7.11 4.21 -16.13
N VAL A 209 6.51 4.01 -14.95
CA VAL A 209 5.15 4.46 -14.64
C VAL A 209 5.25 5.67 -13.73
N SER A 210 4.88 6.83 -14.25
CA SER A 210 4.85 8.08 -13.48
C SER A 210 3.76 8.09 -12.41
N PHE A 211 3.90 8.98 -11.43
CA PHE A 211 2.89 9.21 -10.40
C PHE A 211 1.52 9.52 -11.00
N ALA A 212 1.47 10.42 -11.99
CA ALA A 212 0.23 10.80 -12.67
C ALA A 212 -0.43 9.61 -13.36
N GLN A 213 0.34 8.81 -14.10
CA GLN A 213 -0.17 7.62 -14.79
C GLN A 213 -0.78 6.62 -13.80
N TRP A 214 -0.07 6.32 -12.70
CA TRP A 214 -0.62 5.44 -11.67
C TRP A 214 -1.87 6.02 -11.03
N PHE A 215 -1.89 7.33 -10.73
CA PHE A 215 -3.05 7.97 -10.14
C PHE A 215 -4.30 7.87 -11.03
N PHE A 216 -4.19 8.19 -12.32
CA PHE A 216 -5.30 8.08 -13.26
C PHE A 216 -5.71 6.62 -13.52
N PHE A 217 -4.79 5.68 -13.37
CA PHE A 217 -5.08 4.26 -13.43
C PHE A 217 -5.84 3.77 -12.18
N ALA A 218 -5.31 3.99 -10.98
CA ALA A 218 -5.79 3.34 -9.75
C ALA A 218 -6.87 4.15 -8.99
N ALA A 219 -6.88 5.49 -9.09
CA ALA A 219 -7.84 6.31 -8.35
C ALA A 219 -9.32 6.00 -8.68
N PRO A 220 -9.71 5.72 -9.94
CA PRO A 220 -11.09 5.32 -10.26
C PRO A 220 -11.51 4.02 -9.58
N LEU A 221 -10.62 3.01 -9.55
CA LEU A 221 -10.86 1.76 -8.83
C LEU A 221 -10.98 1.99 -7.32
N THR A 222 -10.10 2.82 -6.75
CA THR A 222 -10.18 3.22 -5.34
C THR A 222 -11.53 3.84 -5.03
N ALA A 223 -12.00 4.78 -5.84
CA ALA A 223 -13.31 5.41 -5.66
C ALA A 223 -14.46 4.38 -5.71
N LEU A 224 -14.40 3.43 -6.65
CA LEU A 224 -15.38 2.36 -6.79
C LEU A 224 -15.38 1.44 -5.55
N LEU A 225 -14.22 1.03 -5.07
CA LEU A 225 -14.08 0.21 -3.86
C LEU A 225 -14.56 0.93 -2.60
N LEU A 226 -14.30 2.24 -2.47
CA LEU A 226 -14.81 3.05 -1.37
C LEU A 226 -16.34 3.21 -1.43
N ALA A 227 -16.91 3.34 -2.63
CA ALA A 227 -18.37 3.36 -2.81
C ALA A 227 -19.00 2.03 -2.40
N VAL A 228 -18.41 0.90 -2.80
CA VAL A 228 -18.85 -0.44 -2.39
C VAL A 228 -18.70 -0.63 -0.89
N LEU A 229 -17.57 -0.22 -0.31
CA LEU A 229 -17.36 -0.24 1.14
C LEU A 229 -18.45 0.55 1.86
N TYR A 230 -18.73 1.77 1.41
CA TYR A 230 -19.75 2.64 2.02
C TYR A 230 -21.13 2.00 1.98
N VAL A 231 -21.56 1.51 0.81
CA VAL A 231 -22.87 0.87 0.64
C VAL A 231 -22.95 -0.41 1.46
N TYR A 232 -21.91 -1.26 1.42
CA TYR A 232 -21.88 -2.52 2.15
C TYR A 232 -21.94 -2.30 3.67
N MET A 233 -21.14 -1.37 4.20
CA MET A 233 -21.10 -1.09 5.64
C MET A 233 -22.41 -0.46 6.12
N THR A 234 -22.95 0.53 5.41
CA THR A 234 -24.08 1.32 5.91
C THR A 234 -25.47 0.80 5.54
N ARG A 235 -25.60 0.10 4.40
CA ARG A 235 -26.90 -0.36 3.88
C ARG A 235 -27.14 -1.85 4.09
N ILE A 236 -26.08 -2.66 4.06
CA ILE A 236 -26.19 -4.13 4.08
C ILE A 236 -25.81 -4.70 5.45
N LYS A 237 -24.56 -4.50 5.90
CA LYS A 237 -24.00 -5.20 7.07
C LYS A 237 -24.35 -4.54 8.40
N PHE A 238 -24.08 -3.24 8.54
CA PHE A 238 -24.25 -2.51 9.80
C PHE A 238 -25.35 -1.45 9.67
N ARG A 239 -26.53 -1.89 9.23
CA ARG A 239 -27.69 -1.01 9.11
C ARG A 239 -28.14 -0.54 10.50
N VAL A 240 -28.17 0.78 10.66
CA VAL A 240 -28.62 1.45 11.88
C VAL A 240 -29.88 2.28 11.61
N ARG A 241 -30.76 2.38 12.60
CA ARG A 241 -31.94 3.25 12.57
C ARG A 241 -31.76 4.32 13.66
N PRO A 242 -31.69 5.62 13.30
CA PRO A 242 -31.56 6.67 14.30
C PRO A 242 -32.83 6.79 15.13
N VAL A 243 -32.67 7.02 16.44
CA VAL A 243 -33.76 7.33 17.38
C VAL A 243 -33.97 8.84 17.46
N GLN A 244 -32.91 9.62 17.27
CA GLN A 244 -32.94 11.09 17.21
C GLN A 244 -32.22 11.62 15.96
N GLU A 245 -32.59 12.83 15.54
CA GLU A 245 -31.88 13.53 14.48
C GLU A 245 -30.48 13.94 14.95
N ILE A 246 -29.50 13.78 14.06
CA ILE A 246 -28.10 14.03 14.37
C ILE A 246 -27.83 15.51 14.11
N GLY A 247 -27.40 16.23 15.14
CA GLY A 247 -26.93 17.61 14.99
C GLY A 247 -25.68 17.69 14.11
N SER A 248 -25.63 18.67 13.19
CA SER A 248 -24.53 18.91 12.23
C SER A 248 -23.18 19.29 12.83
N ASP A 249 -23.11 19.47 14.15
CA ASP A 249 -22.14 20.39 14.72
C ASP A 249 -20.91 19.71 15.33
N PHE A 250 -20.88 18.38 15.53
CA PHE A 250 -19.69 17.74 16.15
C PHE A 250 -18.40 18.00 15.38
N ALA A 251 -18.37 17.72 14.06
CA ALA A 251 -17.16 17.92 13.27
C ALA A 251 -16.76 19.41 13.16
N ARG A 252 -17.76 20.30 13.13
CA ARG A 252 -17.56 21.75 13.14
C ARG A 252 -16.99 22.21 14.49
N GLU A 253 -17.55 21.75 15.60
CA GLU A 253 -17.07 22.03 16.95
C GLU A 253 -15.64 21.52 17.15
N GLN A 254 -15.33 20.29 16.74
CA GLN A 254 -13.96 19.76 16.81
C GLN A 254 -13.00 20.57 15.93
N LEU A 255 -13.42 20.96 14.72
CA LEU A 255 -12.62 21.84 13.85
C LEU A 255 -12.40 23.22 14.50
N HIS A 256 -13.42 23.79 15.15
CA HIS A 256 -13.31 25.05 15.89
C HIS A 256 -12.39 24.92 17.11
N ARG A 257 -12.42 23.78 17.84
CA ARG A 257 -11.53 23.50 18.97
C ARG A 257 -10.05 23.42 18.58
N LEU A 258 -9.74 23.06 17.33
CA LEU A 258 -8.36 23.09 16.81
C LEU A 258 -7.81 24.52 16.63
N GLY A 259 -8.67 25.54 16.72
CA GLY A 259 -8.28 26.94 16.56
C GLY A 259 -7.83 27.31 15.15
N PRO A 260 -7.35 28.54 14.94
CA PRO A 260 -6.86 29.00 13.64
C PRO A 260 -5.62 28.20 13.20
N MET A 261 -5.49 27.97 11.89
CA MET A 261 -4.37 27.22 11.33
C MET A 261 -3.04 27.94 11.57
N ALA A 262 -2.10 27.24 12.21
CA ALA A 262 -0.78 27.77 12.52
C ALA A 262 0.06 27.99 11.25
N PHE A 263 1.15 28.74 11.36
CA PHE A 263 2.05 28.99 10.22
C PHE A 263 2.62 27.68 9.66
N GLU A 264 3.00 26.76 10.54
CA GLU A 264 3.63 25.50 10.17
C GLU A 264 2.66 24.58 9.44
N GLU A 265 1.40 24.52 9.91
CA GLU A 265 0.33 23.82 9.21
C GLU A 265 0.14 24.38 7.79
N LYS A 266 0.12 25.72 7.64
CA LYS A 266 0.01 26.39 6.33
C LYS A 266 1.21 26.10 5.43
N ALA A 267 2.42 26.19 5.96
CA ALA A 267 3.65 26.00 5.19
C ALA A 267 3.79 24.54 4.71
N VAL A 268 3.50 23.56 5.58
CA VAL A 268 3.48 22.14 5.22
C VAL A 268 2.37 21.86 4.20
N LEU A 269 1.18 22.41 4.40
CA LEU A 269 0.08 22.28 3.44
C LEU A 269 0.45 22.86 2.06
N ALA A 270 1.13 24.02 2.03
CA ALA A 270 1.59 24.63 0.79
C ALA A 270 2.62 23.75 0.07
N ILE A 271 3.63 23.24 0.77
CA ILE A 271 4.63 22.31 0.19
C ILE A 271 3.92 21.06 -0.35
N PHE A 272 3.05 20.47 0.45
CA PHE A 272 2.30 19.28 0.06
C PHE A 272 1.43 19.52 -1.19
N ALA A 273 0.72 20.65 -1.25
CA ALA A 273 -0.10 21.02 -2.40
C ALA A 273 0.75 21.26 -3.66
N VAL A 274 1.90 21.93 -3.54
CA VAL A 274 2.83 22.15 -4.66
C VAL A 274 3.38 20.83 -5.18
N VAL A 275 3.86 19.94 -4.29
CA VAL A 275 4.37 18.62 -4.65
C VAL A 275 3.30 17.78 -5.35
N GLY A 276 2.09 17.70 -4.77
CA GLY A 276 0.98 16.97 -5.38
C GLY A 276 0.57 17.52 -6.74
N THR A 277 0.54 18.86 -6.88
CA THR A 277 0.23 19.52 -8.16
C THR A 277 1.30 19.22 -9.20
N LEU A 278 2.58 19.23 -8.82
CA LEU A 278 3.68 18.91 -9.73
C LEU A 278 3.69 17.43 -10.12
N TRP A 279 3.38 16.49 -9.23
CA TRP A 279 3.32 15.07 -9.60
C TRP A 279 2.22 14.77 -10.63
N ILE A 280 1.05 15.41 -10.51
CA ILE A 280 -0.03 15.27 -11.48
C ILE A 280 0.25 16.10 -12.74
N GLY A 281 0.84 17.27 -12.56
CA GLY A 281 1.00 18.31 -13.57
C GLY A 281 2.28 18.26 -14.41
N SER A 282 3.32 17.53 -13.97
CA SER A 282 4.66 17.55 -14.57
C SER A 282 4.65 17.15 -16.05
N GLY A 283 3.73 16.25 -16.43
CA GLY A 283 3.56 15.82 -17.82
C GLY A 283 3.02 16.91 -18.76
N PHE A 284 2.40 17.97 -18.24
CA PHE A 284 1.90 19.10 -19.03
C PHE A 284 2.93 20.22 -19.16
N LEU A 285 4.06 20.14 -18.45
CA LEU A 285 5.13 21.13 -18.56
C LEU A 285 5.99 20.87 -19.80
N PRO A 286 6.55 21.91 -20.43
CA PRO A 286 7.55 21.76 -21.48
C PRO A 286 8.72 20.90 -20.98
N GLU A 287 9.34 20.12 -21.87
CA GLU A 287 10.40 19.16 -21.53
C GLU A 287 11.55 19.79 -20.72
N ALA A 288 11.95 21.03 -21.05
CA ALA A 288 12.99 21.78 -20.34
C ALA A 288 12.67 22.07 -18.86
N TRP A 289 11.39 22.05 -18.47
CA TRP A 289 10.91 22.32 -17.12
C TRP A 289 10.33 21.07 -16.45
N ARG A 290 10.35 19.93 -17.16
CA ARG A 290 9.79 18.68 -16.66
C ARG A 290 10.72 18.09 -15.62
N LEU A 291 10.23 18.07 -14.39
CA LEU A 291 10.92 17.42 -13.28
C LEU A 291 10.49 15.96 -13.16
N SER A 292 11.43 15.09 -12.80
CA SER A 292 11.10 13.70 -12.45
C SER A 292 10.32 13.64 -11.14
N ASP A 293 9.50 12.61 -10.96
CA ASP A 293 8.73 12.41 -9.73
C ASP A 293 9.62 12.30 -8.49
N THR A 294 10.80 11.71 -8.64
CA THR A 294 11.87 11.66 -7.62
C THR A 294 12.37 13.05 -7.27
N SER A 295 12.69 13.88 -8.26
CA SER A 295 13.17 15.25 -8.03
C SER A 295 12.12 16.11 -7.33
N ILE A 296 10.85 16.02 -7.76
CA ILE A 296 9.72 16.73 -7.13
C ILE A 296 9.62 16.38 -5.65
N SER A 297 9.64 15.08 -5.35
CA SER A 297 9.57 14.55 -3.97
C SER A 297 10.74 15.05 -3.10
N MET A 298 11.96 14.97 -3.62
CA MET A 298 13.16 15.35 -2.88
C MET A 298 13.28 16.85 -2.67
N ILE A 299 12.87 17.68 -3.64
CA ILE A 299 12.79 19.13 -3.46
C ILE A 299 11.80 19.47 -2.33
N GLY A 300 10.62 18.84 -2.34
CA GLY A 300 9.63 19.00 -1.27
C GLY A 300 10.20 18.61 0.10
N ALA A 301 10.83 17.45 0.19
CA ALA A 301 11.43 16.95 1.43
C ALA A 301 12.55 17.85 1.97
N VAL A 302 13.50 18.26 1.11
CA VAL A 302 14.62 19.13 1.50
C VAL A 302 14.12 20.52 1.90
N SER A 303 13.09 21.05 1.24
CA SER A 303 12.51 22.36 1.58
C SER A 303 11.99 22.43 3.01
N LEU A 304 11.46 21.33 3.55
CA LEU A 304 11.01 21.23 4.96
C LEU A 304 12.16 21.40 5.95
N PHE A 305 13.37 21.02 5.57
CA PHE A 305 14.58 21.26 6.35
C PHE A 305 15.16 22.65 6.13
N LEU A 306 14.60 23.51 5.29
CA LEU A 306 15.06 24.88 5.08
C LEU A 306 14.14 25.90 5.74
N LEU A 307 12.82 25.68 5.69
CA LEU A 307 11.84 26.62 6.20
C LEU A 307 11.81 26.67 7.74
N PRO A 308 11.87 27.88 8.35
CA PRO A 308 11.83 28.03 9.80
C PRO A 308 10.43 27.75 10.35
N ALA A 309 10.36 27.15 11.54
CA ALA A 309 9.14 27.11 12.34
C ALA A 309 9.03 28.40 13.17
N ARG A 310 7.82 28.97 13.30
CA ARG A 310 7.56 30.14 14.15
C ARG A 310 7.28 29.72 15.59
N LYS A 311 6.64 28.55 15.79
CA LYS A 311 6.44 27.88 17.08
C LYS A 311 7.56 26.88 17.32
N GLY A 312 8.30 27.08 18.42
CA GLY A 312 9.48 26.29 18.77
C GLY A 312 10.67 26.72 17.92
N ARG A 313 11.80 27.07 18.55
CA ARG A 313 13.02 27.44 17.83
C ARG A 313 13.45 26.26 16.94
N GLY A 314 13.43 26.42 15.62
CA GLY A 314 13.81 25.35 14.69
C GLY A 314 13.28 25.52 13.26
N ARG A 315 13.25 24.42 12.52
CA ARG A 315 12.74 24.31 11.14
C ARG A 315 11.52 23.39 11.11
N LEU A 316 10.77 23.37 10.00
CA LEU A 316 9.59 22.51 9.88
C LEU A 316 9.94 21.04 10.10
N MET A 317 11.08 20.58 9.58
CA MET A 317 11.71 19.30 9.88
C MET A 317 13.16 19.49 10.37
N ALA A 318 13.58 18.64 11.31
CA ALA A 318 14.93 18.53 11.82
C ALA A 318 15.43 17.09 11.67
N TRP A 319 16.75 16.89 11.55
CA TRP A 319 17.30 15.55 11.32
C TRP A 319 16.84 14.49 12.34
N PRO A 320 16.65 14.79 13.64
CA PRO A 320 16.07 13.84 14.58
C PRO A 320 14.69 13.30 14.20
N ASP A 321 13.88 14.07 13.46
CA ASP A 321 12.56 13.62 12.99
C ASP A 321 12.68 12.46 11.98
N MET A 322 13.81 12.36 11.27
CA MET A 322 14.06 11.28 10.30
C MET A 322 14.24 9.90 10.96
N LYS A 323 14.36 9.84 12.29
CA LYS A 323 14.30 8.56 13.03
C LYS A 323 12.95 7.85 12.85
N ALA A 324 11.87 8.61 12.61
CA ALA A 324 10.53 8.07 12.38
C ALA A 324 10.31 7.64 10.91
N LEU A 325 11.27 7.92 10.01
CA LEU A 325 11.18 7.47 8.63
C LEU A 325 11.22 5.93 8.58
N PRO A 326 10.36 5.26 7.79
CA PRO A 326 10.38 3.81 7.66
C PRO A 326 11.56 3.33 6.80
N TRP A 327 12.80 3.51 7.27
CA TRP A 327 14.03 3.09 6.57
C TRP A 327 14.00 1.63 6.13
N GLY A 328 13.39 0.78 6.94
CA GLY A 328 13.24 -0.63 6.64
C GLY A 328 12.45 -0.92 5.36
N LEU A 329 11.47 -0.07 5.03
CA LEU A 329 10.69 -0.18 3.81
C LEU A 329 11.50 0.23 2.58
N LEU A 330 12.39 1.22 2.72
CA LEU A 330 13.29 1.64 1.65
C LEU A 330 14.31 0.54 1.30
N LEU A 331 14.87 -0.13 2.31
CA LEU A 331 15.76 -1.27 2.11
C LEU A 331 15.07 -2.47 1.45
N LEU A 332 13.80 -2.66 1.77
CA LEU A 332 12.95 -3.71 1.21
C LEU A 332 12.67 -3.51 -0.28
N PHE A 333 12.47 -2.27 -0.73
CA PHE A 333 12.45 -1.95 -2.15
C PHE A 333 13.76 -2.33 -2.82
N GLY A 334 14.90 -1.94 -2.25
CA GLY A 334 16.20 -2.30 -2.80
C GLY A 334 16.42 -3.82 -2.90
N GLY A 335 16.03 -4.59 -1.88
CA GLY A 335 16.11 -6.05 -1.90
C GLY A 335 15.20 -6.70 -2.96
N GLY A 336 13.95 -6.24 -3.09
CA GLY A 336 13.03 -6.72 -4.13
C GLY A 336 13.54 -6.40 -5.54
N LEU A 337 14.05 -5.19 -5.75
CA LEU A 337 14.60 -4.74 -7.04
C LEU A 337 15.93 -5.43 -7.37
N SER A 338 16.72 -5.79 -6.36
CA SER A 338 17.94 -6.57 -6.53
C SER A 338 17.62 -7.98 -7.04
N LEU A 339 16.60 -8.62 -6.45
CA LEU A 339 16.10 -9.90 -6.95
C LEU A 339 15.50 -9.76 -8.35
N ALA A 340 14.67 -8.74 -8.61
CA ALA A 340 14.07 -8.53 -9.93
C ALA A 340 15.14 -8.34 -11.04
N ALA A 341 16.19 -7.58 -10.77
CA ALA A 341 17.32 -7.43 -11.69
C ALA A 341 18.04 -8.76 -11.94
N ALA A 342 18.25 -9.56 -10.88
CA ALA A 342 18.87 -10.87 -10.99
C ALA A 342 18.00 -11.88 -11.77
N PHE A 343 16.67 -11.79 -11.67
CA PHE A 343 15.76 -12.62 -12.47
C PHE A 343 15.96 -12.40 -13.96
N GLU A 344 16.10 -11.14 -14.37
CA GLU A 344 16.31 -10.75 -15.76
C GLU A 344 17.71 -11.12 -16.25
N SER A 345 18.76 -10.76 -15.51
CA SER A 345 20.14 -10.99 -15.94
C SER A 345 20.53 -12.48 -15.96
N SER A 346 19.89 -13.32 -15.14
CA SER A 346 20.16 -14.76 -15.08
C SER A 346 19.32 -15.61 -16.06
N GLY A 347 18.30 -15.04 -16.70
CA GLY A 347 17.37 -15.79 -17.57
C GLY A 347 16.24 -16.52 -16.84
N LEU A 348 16.08 -16.31 -15.51
CA LEU A 348 15.04 -16.97 -14.71
C LEU A 348 13.62 -16.52 -15.12
N THR A 349 13.45 -15.27 -15.56
CA THR A 349 12.17 -14.75 -16.06
C THR A 349 11.66 -15.55 -17.25
N GLN A 350 12.54 -15.92 -18.19
CA GLN A 350 12.23 -16.69 -19.39
C GLN A 350 11.88 -18.14 -19.04
N TRP A 351 12.55 -18.71 -18.04
CA TRP A 351 12.21 -20.05 -17.55
C TRP A 351 10.79 -20.11 -16.97
N PHE A 352 10.40 -19.13 -16.14
CA PHE A 352 9.02 -19.04 -15.65
C PHE A 352 8.02 -18.88 -16.79
N GLY A 353 8.35 -18.09 -17.82
CA GLY A 353 7.50 -17.95 -19.00
C GLY A 353 7.28 -19.27 -19.73
N THR A 354 8.33 -20.06 -19.93
CA THR A 354 8.24 -21.39 -20.54
C THR A 354 7.39 -22.34 -19.67
N LEU A 355 7.61 -22.36 -18.36
CA LEU A 355 6.87 -23.21 -17.42
C LEU A 355 5.38 -22.89 -17.39
N LEU A 356 5.03 -21.61 -17.44
CA LEU A 356 3.65 -21.13 -17.36
C LEU A 356 2.97 -21.00 -18.72
N GLY A 357 3.68 -21.24 -19.83
CA GLY A 357 3.14 -21.12 -21.18
C GLY A 357 1.97 -22.06 -21.48
N GLY A 358 1.87 -23.19 -20.79
CA GLY A 358 0.70 -24.09 -20.89
C GLY A 358 -0.62 -23.45 -20.45
N LEU A 359 -0.57 -22.34 -19.69
CA LEU A 359 -1.77 -21.60 -19.28
C LEU A 359 -2.38 -20.78 -20.42
N GLN A 360 -1.71 -20.61 -21.57
CA GLN A 360 -2.26 -19.93 -22.76
C GLN A 360 -3.60 -20.52 -23.23
N VAL A 361 -3.88 -21.79 -22.91
CA VAL A 361 -5.15 -22.46 -23.27
C VAL A 361 -6.34 -21.89 -22.50
N LEU A 362 -6.11 -21.26 -21.34
CA LEU A 362 -7.16 -20.68 -20.51
C LEU A 362 -7.47 -19.24 -20.94
N PRO A 363 -8.75 -18.79 -20.87
CA PRO A 363 -9.08 -17.39 -21.09
C PRO A 363 -8.37 -16.47 -20.09
N LEU A 364 -7.79 -15.36 -20.57
CA LEU A 364 -7.08 -14.38 -19.73
C LEU A 364 -7.91 -13.92 -18.52
N VAL A 365 -9.23 -13.77 -18.70
CA VAL A 365 -10.16 -13.42 -17.61
C VAL A 365 -10.08 -14.40 -16.44
N LEU A 366 -10.04 -15.71 -16.73
CA LEU A 366 -9.96 -16.75 -15.70
C LEU A 366 -8.63 -16.68 -14.96
N ILE A 367 -7.53 -16.49 -15.69
CA ILE A 367 -6.18 -16.36 -15.12
C ILE A 367 -6.12 -15.15 -14.19
N VAL A 368 -6.63 -13.99 -14.63
CA VAL A 368 -6.64 -12.76 -13.84
C VAL A 368 -7.50 -12.90 -12.58
N VAL A 369 -8.71 -13.47 -12.69
CA VAL A 369 -9.59 -13.69 -11.53
C VAL A 369 -8.94 -14.67 -10.54
N ALA A 370 -8.37 -15.77 -11.02
CA ALA A 370 -7.69 -16.75 -10.18
C ALA A 370 -6.46 -16.13 -9.49
N LEU A 371 -5.63 -15.40 -10.24
CA LEU A 371 -4.46 -14.71 -9.70
C LEU A 371 -4.87 -13.68 -8.64
N SER A 372 -5.87 -12.86 -8.92
CA SER A 372 -6.39 -11.89 -7.96
C SER A 372 -6.86 -12.55 -6.67
N ALA A 373 -7.59 -13.68 -6.77
CA ALA A 373 -8.04 -14.42 -5.61
C ALA A 373 -6.87 -15.02 -4.82
N ILE A 374 -5.90 -15.65 -5.49
CA ILE A 374 -4.71 -16.24 -4.87
C ILE A 374 -3.94 -15.18 -4.10
N VAL A 375 -3.60 -14.06 -4.76
CA VAL A 375 -2.84 -12.96 -4.16
C VAL A 375 -3.58 -12.40 -2.95
N LEU A 376 -4.88 -12.16 -3.09
CA LEU A 376 -5.69 -11.58 -2.03
C LEU A 376 -5.77 -12.51 -0.81
N PHE A 377 -6.07 -13.80 -0.99
CA PHE A 377 -6.12 -14.72 0.14
C PHE A 377 -4.74 -15.02 0.74
N MET A 378 -3.66 -14.97 -0.06
CA MET A 378 -2.30 -15.02 0.47
C MET A 378 -2.01 -13.84 1.39
N THR A 379 -2.46 -12.64 1.03
CA THR A 379 -2.22 -11.41 1.81
C THR A 379 -3.03 -11.32 3.11
N GLU A 380 -4.00 -12.22 3.33
CA GLU A 380 -4.65 -12.38 4.64
C GLU A 380 -3.71 -13.02 5.67
N ILE A 381 -2.71 -13.77 5.22
CA ILE A 381 -1.82 -14.57 6.07
C ILE A 381 -0.37 -14.05 6.03
N MET A 382 -0.03 -13.27 5.00
CA MET A 382 1.30 -12.74 4.72
C MET A 382 1.26 -11.21 4.58
N SER A 383 2.39 -10.54 4.78
CA SER A 383 2.43 -9.08 4.58
C SER A 383 2.27 -8.71 3.10
N ASN A 384 1.48 -7.67 2.82
CA ASN A 384 1.25 -7.13 1.47
C ASN A 384 2.56 -6.86 0.73
N THR A 385 3.58 -6.42 1.47
CA THR A 385 4.90 -6.13 0.94
C THR A 385 5.67 -7.39 0.54
N ALA A 386 5.61 -8.46 1.34
CA ALA A 386 6.26 -9.72 1.00
C ALA A 386 5.61 -10.33 -0.25
N VAL A 387 4.28 -10.34 -0.30
CA VAL A 387 3.52 -10.89 -1.43
C VAL A 387 3.86 -10.14 -2.72
N SER A 388 3.86 -8.80 -2.71
CA SER A 388 4.15 -7.99 -3.90
C SER A 388 5.59 -8.11 -4.39
N ASN A 389 6.60 -8.03 -3.51
CA ASN A 389 8.01 -8.19 -3.91
C ASN A 389 8.31 -9.58 -4.48
N MET A 390 7.61 -10.61 -4.01
CA MET A 390 7.78 -11.97 -4.51
C MET A 390 7.04 -12.18 -5.83
N LEU A 391 5.76 -11.80 -5.91
CA LEU A 391 4.90 -12.20 -7.02
C LEU A 391 4.98 -11.27 -8.23
N ILE A 392 5.30 -9.98 -8.06
CA ILE A 392 5.37 -9.05 -9.21
C ILE A 392 6.46 -9.47 -10.23
N PRO A 393 7.71 -9.79 -9.82
CA PRO A 393 8.72 -10.29 -10.76
C PRO A 393 8.31 -11.61 -11.44
N VAL A 394 7.73 -12.55 -10.69
CA VAL A 394 7.21 -13.82 -11.23
C VAL A 394 6.04 -13.57 -12.20
N GLY A 395 5.23 -12.55 -11.93
CA GLY A 395 4.12 -12.11 -12.76
C GLY A 395 4.55 -11.66 -14.15
N ILE A 396 5.76 -11.10 -14.30
CA ILE A 396 6.34 -10.79 -15.62
C ILE A 396 6.54 -12.07 -16.41
N GLY A 397 7.15 -13.10 -15.80
CA GLY A 397 7.33 -14.41 -16.41
C GLY A 397 5.99 -15.02 -16.84
N LEU A 398 4.97 -14.98 -15.96
CA LEU A 398 3.61 -15.43 -16.31
C LEU A 398 3.05 -14.70 -17.53
N ALA A 399 3.14 -13.37 -17.55
CA ALA A 399 2.62 -12.55 -18.65
C ALA A 399 3.29 -12.90 -19.98
N LEU A 400 4.61 -13.02 -20.00
CA LEU A 400 5.38 -13.46 -21.18
C LEU A 400 4.96 -14.87 -21.61
N GLY A 401 4.82 -15.77 -20.65
CA GLY A 401 4.39 -17.15 -20.87
C GLY A 401 3.02 -17.22 -21.53
N ILE A 402 2.07 -16.38 -21.14
CA ILE A 402 0.71 -16.37 -21.69
C ILE A 402 0.49 -15.40 -22.86
N GLY A 403 1.53 -14.66 -23.28
CA GLY A 403 1.43 -13.64 -24.32
C GLY A 403 0.57 -12.42 -23.93
N ALA A 404 0.46 -12.12 -22.63
CA ALA A 404 -0.27 -10.96 -22.13
C ALA A 404 0.67 -9.79 -21.82
N ASP A 405 0.13 -8.57 -21.74
CA ASP A 405 0.90 -7.40 -21.30
C ASP A 405 1.32 -7.55 -19.82
N PRO A 406 2.63 -7.45 -19.49
CA PRO A 406 3.10 -7.60 -18.11
C PRO A 406 2.45 -6.64 -17.11
N HIS A 407 2.12 -5.41 -17.53
CA HIS A 407 1.44 -4.44 -16.67
C HIS A 407 0.07 -4.94 -16.19
N THR A 408 -0.66 -5.71 -17.01
CA THR A 408 -1.93 -6.32 -16.60
C THR A 408 -1.74 -7.23 -15.39
N ILE A 409 -0.79 -8.18 -15.47
CA ILE A 409 -0.55 -9.16 -14.41
C ILE A 409 0.05 -8.49 -13.17
N MET A 410 1.02 -7.60 -13.35
CA MET A 410 1.64 -6.86 -12.25
C MET A 410 0.62 -5.98 -11.51
N ALA A 411 -0.31 -5.33 -12.23
CA ALA A 411 -1.33 -4.47 -11.63
C ALA A 411 -2.33 -5.29 -10.79
N VAL A 412 -2.76 -6.46 -11.28
CA VAL A 412 -3.59 -7.40 -10.50
C VAL A 412 -2.91 -7.76 -9.19
N ILE A 413 -1.62 -8.13 -9.24
CA ILE A 413 -0.87 -8.49 -8.04
C ILE A 413 -0.76 -7.29 -7.07
N ALA A 414 -0.41 -6.10 -7.58
CA ALA A 414 -0.21 -4.93 -6.74
C ALA A 414 -1.50 -4.48 -6.03
N LEU A 415 -2.61 -4.41 -6.78
CA LEU A 415 -3.90 -3.97 -6.26
C LEU A 415 -4.50 -5.01 -5.31
N SER A 416 -4.48 -6.30 -5.67
CA SER A 416 -5.06 -7.37 -4.85
C SER A 416 -4.25 -7.62 -3.57
N ALA A 417 -2.92 -7.46 -3.60
CA ALA A 417 -2.08 -7.58 -2.40
C ALA A 417 -2.40 -6.50 -1.34
N SER A 418 -3.05 -5.40 -1.71
CA SER A 418 -3.46 -4.35 -0.76
C SER A 418 -4.90 -4.53 -0.23
N CYS A 419 -5.63 -5.56 -0.70
CA CYS A 419 -7.05 -5.78 -0.40
C CYS A 419 -7.30 -6.89 0.65
N ALA A 420 -6.62 -6.83 1.81
CA ALA A 420 -6.84 -7.74 2.93
C ALA A 420 -7.82 -7.16 3.97
N PHE A 421 -8.94 -7.85 4.20
CA PHE A 421 -10.05 -7.34 5.01
C PHE A 421 -10.52 -8.30 6.12
N MET A 422 -10.13 -9.59 6.11
CA MET A 422 -10.73 -10.60 7.02
C MET A 422 -10.06 -10.68 8.38
N LEU A 423 -8.72 -10.75 8.43
CA LEU A 423 -8.02 -11.07 9.68
C LEU A 423 -7.37 -9.84 10.33
N PRO A 424 -7.34 -9.74 11.68
CA PRO A 424 -6.63 -8.64 12.35
C PRO A 424 -5.15 -8.57 11.99
N ILE A 425 -4.50 -9.74 11.87
CA ILE A 425 -3.06 -9.85 11.63
C ILE A 425 -2.67 -9.60 10.17
N SER A 426 -3.64 -9.56 9.25
CA SER A 426 -3.38 -9.41 7.81
C SER A 426 -2.75 -8.06 7.47
N THR A 427 -3.22 -6.99 8.10
CA THR A 427 -2.75 -5.63 7.84
C THR A 427 -2.69 -4.81 9.13
N PRO A 428 -1.73 -3.88 9.27
CA PRO A 428 -1.68 -2.99 10.43
C PRO A 428 -2.97 -2.16 10.65
N PRO A 429 -3.70 -1.68 9.63
CA PRO A 429 -5.02 -1.06 9.82
C PRO A 429 -6.03 -1.96 10.54
N ASN A 430 -6.11 -3.24 10.14
CA ASN A 430 -6.99 -4.22 10.77
C ASN A 430 -6.60 -4.45 12.24
N ALA A 431 -5.30 -4.59 12.52
CA ALA A 431 -4.79 -4.74 13.88
C ALA A 431 -5.07 -3.50 14.75
N ALA A 432 -4.93 -2.29 14.19
CA ALA A 432 -5.15 -1.03 14.90
C ALA A 432 -6.60 -0.90 15.38
N VAL A 433 -7.59 -1.19 14.54
CA VAL A 433 -8.99 -1.09 14.96
C VAL A 433 -9.41 -2.26 15.86
N PHE A 434 -8.77 -3.42 15.71
CA PHE A 434 -8.99 -4.58 16.57
C PHE A 434 -8.52 -4.33 18.00
N SER A 435 -7.45 -3.53 18.20
CA SER A 435 -6.96 -3.19 19.55
C SER A 435 -7.89 -2.28 20.36
N ALA A 436 -9.02 -1.86 19.80
CA ALA A 436 -10.05 -1.11 20.52
C ALA A 436 -11.01 -2.01 21.33
N ASP A 437 -10.88 -3.33 21.24
CA ASP A 437 -11.70 -4.34 21.94
C ASP A 437 -13.23 -4.21 21.74
N ILE A 438 -13.66 -3.53 20.67
CA ILE A 438 -15.08 -3.38 20.28
C ILE A 438 -15.51 -4.41 19.22
N ILE A 439 -14.57 -4.90 18.41
CA ILE A 439 -14.81 -5.80 17.28
C ILE A 439 -14.28 -7.20 17.60
N THR A 440 -15.02 -8.25 17.26
CA THR A 440 -14.54 -9.63 17.38
C THR A 440 -13.93 -10.15 16.07
N ILE A 441 -13.12 -11.22 16.13
CA ILE A 441 -12.58 -11.87 14.92
C ILE A 441 -13.71 -12.30 13.98
N ASP A 442 -14.81 -12.84 14.51
CA ASP A 442 -15.98 -13.24 13.72
C ASP A 442 -16.62 -12.06 12.97
N ASP A 443 -16.67 -10.88 13.59
CA ASP A 443 -17.16 -9.67 12.92
C ASP A 443 -16.27 -9.30 11.73
N MET A 444 -14.94 -9.36 11.91
CA MET A 444 -13.96 -9.05 10.84
C MET A 444 -14.04 -10.07 9.71
N VAL A 445 -14.02 -11.37 10.01
CA VAL A 445 -14.06 -12.44 9.01
C VAL A 445 -15.35 -12.34 8.19
N ARG A 446 -16.51 -12.17 8.83
CA ARG A 446 -17.81 -12.10 8.13
C ARG A 446 -17.97 -10.81 7.32
N ALA A 447 -17.42 -9.69 7.79
CA ALA A 447 -17.46 -8.44 7.04
C ALA A 447 -16.47 -8.47 5.88
N GLY A 448 -15.23 -8.86 6.15
CA GLY A 448 -14.11 -8.89 5.24
C GLY A 448 -14.26 -9.88 4.10
N PHE A 449 -14.85 -11.07 4.34
CA PHE A 449 -15.01 -12.08 3.28
C PHE A 449 -15.77 -11.54 2.06
N TRP A 450 -16.88 -10.81 2.28
CA TRP A 450 -17.64 -10.22 1.17
C TRP A 450 -16.90 -9.06 0.50
N MET A 451 -16.14 -8.28 1.28
CA MET A 451 -15.26 -7.25 0.70
C MET A 451 -14.13 -7.86 -0.13
N ASN A 452 -13.58 -9.01 0.27
CA ASN A 452 -12.58 -9.75 -0.48
C ASN A 452 -13.16 -10.21 -1.83
N ILE A 453 -14.36 -10.83 -1.83
CA ILE A 453 -15.02 -11.23 -3.08
C ILE A 453 -15.29 -10.04 -3.99
N ALA A 454 -15.81 -8.93 -3.43
CA ALA A 454 -16.02 -7.71 -4.20
C ALA A 454 -14.70 -7.17 -4.78
N ALA A 455 -13.62 -7.15 -4.00
CA ALA A 455 -12.31 -6.71 -4.45
C ALA A 455 -11.75 -7.60 -5.56
N VAL A 456 -11.83 -8.93 -5.44
CA VAL A 456 -11.40 -9.86 -6.52
C VAL A 456 -12.09 -9.52 -7.83
N LEU A 457 -13.42 -9.41 -7.80
CA LEU A 457 -14.21 -9.17 -9.01
C LEU A 457 -13.93 -7.78 -9.59
N LEU A 458 -13.89 -6.75 -8.75
CA LEU A 458 -13.68 -5.37 -9.18
C LEU A 458 -12.27 -5.12 -9.68
N VAL A 459 -11.24 -5.60 -8.98
CA VAL A 459 -9.84 -5.50 -9.44
C VAL A 459 -9.69 -6.22 -10.77
N SER A 460 -10.18 -7.46 -10.87
CA SER A 460 -10.07 -8.26 -12.10
C SER A 460 -10.75 -7.59 -13.29
N ALA A 461 -12.02 -7.19 -13.14
CA ALA A 461 -12.78 -6.54 -14.20
C ALA A 461 -12.17 -5.18 -14.57
N PHE A 462 -11.75 -4.41 -13.57
CA PHE A 462 -11.18 -3.08 -13.78
C PHE A 462 -9.84 -3.15 -14.52
N VAL A 463 -8.93 -4.05 -14.11
CA VAL A 463 -7.63 -4.17 -14.78
C VAL A 463 -7.83 -4.64 -16.23
N LEU A 464 -8.69 -5.61 -16.48
CA LEU A 464 -8.94 -6.11 -17.85
C LEU A 464 -9.53 -5.05 -18.79
N VAL A 465 -10.35 -4.12 -18.27
CA VAL A 465 -11.05 -3.12 -19.10
C VAL A 465 -10.29 -1.79 -19.17
N TRP A 466 -9.75 -1.32 -18.04
CA TRP A 466 -9.20 0.03 -17.90
C TRP A 466 -7.69 0.09 -18.10
N GLN A 467 -6.93 -0.94 -17.71
CA GLN A 467 -5.46 -0.89 -17.84
C GLN A 467 -5.00 -0.69 -19.29
N PRO A 468 -5.57 -1.36 -20.31
CA PRO A 468 -5.18 -1.15 -21.70
C PRO A 468 -5.40 0.29 -22.19
N VAL A 469 -6.34 1.02 -21.58
CA VAL A 469 -6.65 2.41 -21.94
C VAL A 469 -5.78 3.38 -21.16
N ALA A 470 -5.66 3.18 -19.84
CA ALA A 470 -4.98 4.09 -18.93
C ALA A 470 -3.45 4.01 -19.01
N MET A 471 -2.92 2.86 -19.43
CA MET A 471 -1.49 2.59 -19.52
C MET A 471 -1.06 2.22 -20.94
N ALA A 472 -1.85 2.56 -21.96
CA ALA A 472 -1.39 2.55 -23.35
C ALA A 472 -0.25 3.56 -23.49
N GLY A 473 0.98 3.03 -23.56
CA GLY A 473 2.20 3.76 -23.89
C GLY A 473 2.73 3.30 -25.22
#